data_AF-A0A536VSP4-F1
#
_entry.id   AF-A0A536VSP4-F1
#
_cell.length_a   1.000
_cell.length_b   1.000
_cell.length_c   1.000
_cell.angle_alpha   90.00
_cell.angle_beta   90.00
_cell.angle_gamma   90.00
#
_symmetry.space_group_name_H-M   'P 1'
#
loop_
_entity.id
_entity.type
_entity.pdbx_description
1 polymer ?
#
loop_
_entity_poly.entity_id
_entity_poly.type
_entity_poly.pdbx_seq_one_letter_code
_entity_poly.pdbx_strand_id
1 'polypeptide(L)'
;MLLLATLPAAAQEEPWDFAKLMAQLAQVQTSRARYSEVRRVAVLQKPLHLSGTLLYARPARLEKHQTLPFEEVMSVDGDWL
;
A
#
# COMPACT_ATOMS: atom_id res chain seq x y z
N MET A 1 18.63 -48.45 -18.71
CA MET A 1 18.75 -46.97 -18.80
C MET A 1 17.48 -46.38 -18.18
N LEU A 2 17.51 -46.08 -16.87
CA LEU A 2 16.34 -45.55 -16.16
C LEU A 2 16.29 -44.04 -16.35
N LEU A 3 15.25 -43.54 -17.02
CA LEU A 3 15.00 -42.10 -17.19
C LEU A 3 14.43 -41.55 -15.88
N LEU A 4 15.15 -40.67 -15.18
CA LEU A 4 14.60 -39.88 -14.08
C LEU A 4 13.78 -38.73 -14.68
N ALA A 5 12.46 -38.74 -14.45
CA ALA A 5 11.61 -37.60 -14.74
C ALA A 5 11.87 -36.50 -13.70
N THR A 6 12.36 -35.34 -14.13
CA THR A 6 12.45 -34.14 -13.29
C THR A 6 11.04 -33.55 -13.13
N LEU A 7 10.44 -33.77 -11.95
CA LEU A 7 9.23 -33.06 -11.56
C LEU A 7 9.55 -31.56 -11.44
N PRO A 8 8.73 -30.66 -12.02
CA PRO A 8 8.93 -29.24 -11.84
C PRO A 8 8.78 -28.91 -10.36
N ALA A 9 9.79 -28.26 -9.79
CA ALA A 9 9.72 -27.74 -8.43
C ALA A 9 8.52 -26.78 -8.37
N ALA A 10 7.54 -27.11 -7.53
CA ALA A 10 6.45 -26.19 -7.23
C ALA A 10 7.08 -24.88 -6.74
N ALA A 11 6.83 -23.78 -7.47
CA ALA A 11 7.25 -22.47 -7.03
C ALA A 11 6.61 -22.22 -5.67
N GLN A 12 7.41 -22.26 -4.60
CA GLN A 12 6.97 -21.80 -3.29
C GLN A 12 6.65 -20.31 -3.44
N GLU A 13 5.38 -19.95 -3.32
CA GLU A 13 5.00 -18.55 -3.17
C GLU A 13 5.68 -18.04 -1.91
N GLU A 14 6.70 -17.22 -2.15
CA GLU A 14 7.43 -16.56 -1.10
C GLU A 14 6.44 -15.69 -0.32
N PRO A 15 6.28 -15.91 0.99
CA PRO A 15 5.23 -15.28 1.77
C PRO A 15 5.31 -13.77 1.62
N TRP A 16 4.17 -13.13 1.45
CA TRP A 16 4.10 -11.67 1.42
C TRP A 16 4.58 -11.12 2.77
N ASP A 17 5.53 -10.19 2.73
CA ASP A 17 5.97 -9.44 3.90
C ASP A 17 6.11 -7.94 3.58
N PHE A 18 6.18 -7.13 4.64
CA PHE A 18 6.28 -5.69 4.52
C PHE A 18 7.61 -5.23 3.91
N ALA A 19 8.72 -5.92 4.19
CA ALA A 19 10.04 -5.56 3.68
C ALA A 19 10.11 -5.70 2.15
N LYS A 20 9.53 -6.76 1.60
CA LYS A 20 9.40 -7.03 0.16
C LYS A 20 8.51 -6.01 -0.51
N LEU A 21 7.38 -5.63 0.10
CA LEU A 21 6.55 -4.52 -0.39
C LEU A 21 7.37 -3.22 -0.47
N MET A 22 8.07 -2.86 0.59
CA MET A 22 8.86 -1.62 0.62
C MET A 22 10.01 -1.64 -0.39
N ALA A 23 10.67 -2.79 -0.60
CA ALA A 23 11.70 -2.95 -1.61
C ALA A 23 11.15 -2.79 -3.05
N GLN A 24 9.92 -3.26 -3.30
CA GLN A 24 9.24 -3.03 -4.58
C GLN A 24 8.85 -1.56 -4.76
N LEU A 25 8.29 -0.92 -3.72
CA LEU A 25 7.93 0.49 -3.76
C LEU A 25 9.16 1.38 -3.98
N ALA A 26 10.32 1.06 -3.41
CA ALA A 26 11.57 1.81 -3.58
C ALA A 26 12.05 1.88 -5.05
N GLN A 27 11.60 0.98 -5.91
CA GLN A 27 11.87 1.04 -7.36
C GLN A 27 11.12 2.19 -8.05
N VAL A 28 10.05 2.69 -7.43
CA VAL A 28 9.25 3.81 -7.93
C VAL A 28 9.80 5.12 -7.35
N GLN A 29 10.18 6.07 -8.21
CA GLN A 29 10.72 7.36 -7.73
C GLN A 29 9.64 8.18 -7.02
N THR A 30 8.50 8.34 -7.69
CA THR A 30 7.32 9.02 -7.18
C THR A 30 6.09 8.40 -7.82
N SER A 31 4.98 8.40 -7.08
CA SER A 31 3.68 7.99 -7.59
C SER A 31 2.59 8.85 -6.98
N ARG A 32 1.51 9.06 -7.73
CA ARG A 32 0.29 9.72 -7.26
C ARG A 32 -0.93 8.91 -7.70
N ALA A 33 -1.84 8.68 -6.77
CA ALA A 33 -3.09 7.98 -7.02
C ALA A 33 -4.28 8.70 -6.38
N ARG A 34 -5.48 8.52 -6.95
CA ARG A 34 -6.73 8.89 -6.28
C ARG A 34 -7.20 7.71 -5.44
N TYR A 35 -7.80 7.98 -4.28
CA TYR A 35 -8.36 6.95 -3.42
C TYR A 35 -9.82 7.24 -3.06
N SER A 36 -10.54 6.16 -2.76
CA SER A 36 -11.86 6.18 -2.11
C SER A 36 -11.85 5.18 -0.97
N GLU A 37 -12.23 5.60 0.22
CA GLU A 37 -12.27 4.78 1.43
C GLU A 37 -13.68 4.84 2.05
N VAL A 38 -14.15 3.71 2.58
CA VAL A 38 -15.38 3.62 3.37
C VAL A 38 -15.02 3.17 4.78
N ARG A 39 -15.06 4.10 5.73
CA ARG A 39 -14.70 3.85 7.12
C ARG A 39 -15.96 3.58 7.96
N ARG A 40 -16.02 2.41 8.59
CA ARG A 40 -17.08 2.04 9.54
C ARG A 40 -16.54 2.19 10.94
N VAL A 41 -17.04 3.18 11.68
CA VAL A 41 -16.69 3.42 13.09
C VAL A 41 -17.92 3.20 13.96
N ALA A 42 -17.74 2.56 15.12
CA ALA A 42 -18.87 2.14 15.96
C ALA A 42 -19.76 3.30 16.44
N VAL A 43 -19.20 4.51 16.57
CA VAL A 43 -19.91 5.71 17.04
C VAL A 43 -20.81 6.36 15.96
N LEU A 44 -20.62 6.04 14.68
CA LEU A 44 -21.39 6.65 13.59
C LEU A 44 -22.52 5.74 13.13
N GLN A 45 -23.70 6.32 12.90
CA GLN A 45 -24.89 5.61 12.39
C GLN A 45 -24.75 5.20 10.91
N LYS A 46 -23.89 5.91 10.15
CA LYS A 46 -23.63 5.64 8.73
C LYS A 46 -22.10 5.57 8.50
N PRO A 47 -21.63 4.79 7.52
CA PRO A 47 -20.22 4.78 7.15
C PRO A 47 -19.74 6.17 6.71
N LEU A 48 -18.49 6.49 7.02
CA LEU A 48 -17.83 7.68 6.54
C LEU A 48 -17.20 7.38 5.17
N HIS A 49 -17.57 8.15 4.16
CA HIS A 49 -16.97 8.08 2.83
C HIS A 49 -15.87 9.13 2.73
N LEU A 50 -14.66 8.68 2.46
CA LEU A 50 -13.45 9.50 2.38
C LEU A 50 -12.88 9.41 0.95
N SER A 51 -12.34 10.50 0.44
CA SER A 51 -11.61 10.48 -0.82
C SER A 51 -10.55 11.56 -0.87
N GLY A 52 -9.62 11.39 -1.80
CA GLY A 52 -8.52 12.32 -1.98
C GLY A 52 -7.41 11.74 -2.86
N THR A 53 -6.18 12.15 -2.57
CA THR A 53 -4.98 11.65 -3.26
C THR A 53 -3.94 11.08 -2.30
N LEU A 54 -3.25 10.05 -2.77
CA LEU A 54 -2.05 9.49 -2.16
C LEU A 54 -0.84 9.90 -2.98
N LEU A 55 0.22 10.32 -2.30
CA LEU A 55 1.54 10.54 -2.88
C LEU A 55 2.53 9.59 -2.22
N TYR A 56 3.38 8.97 -3.04
CA TYR A 56 4.60 8.32 -2.58
C TYR A 56 5.79 9.03 -3.23
N ALA A 57 6.85 9.21 -2.44
CA ALA A 57 8.17 9.55 -2.94
C ALA A 57 9.22 8.75 -2.16
N ARG A 58 10.11 8.06 -2.88
CA ARG A 58 11.20 7.33 -2.24
C ARG A 58 12.14 8.29 -1.48
N PRO A 59 12.84 7.83 -0.44
CA PRO A 59 12.83 6.46 0.08
C PRO A 59 11.62 6.14 0.96
N ALA A 60 11.05 7.12 1.67
CA ALA A 60 10.11 6.85 2.75
C ALA A 60 9.03 7.94 2.95
N ARG A 61 8.77 8.79 1.94
CA ARG A 61 7.74 9.83 2.04
C ARG A 61 6.41 9.32 1.52
N LEU A 62 5.39 9.37 2.37
CA LEU A 62 3.99 9.11 2.03
C LEU A 62 3.15 10.32 2.42
N GLU A 63 2.19 10.70 1.60
CA GLU A 63 1.24 11.76 1.93
C GLU A 63 -0.17 11.30 1.55
N LYS A 64 -1.10 11.40 2.49
CA LYS A 64 -2.53 11.28 2.26
C LYS A 64 -3.14 12.67 2.35
N HIS A 65 -3.54 13.19 1.20
CA HIS A 65 -4.32 14.42 1.11
C HIS A 65 -5.78 14.04 0.90
N GLN A 66 -6.58 14.14 1.96
CA GLN A 66 -8.02 13.93 1.95
C GLN A 66 -8.73 15.25 1.62
N THR A 67 -9.74 15.16 0.75
CA THR A 67 -10.58 16.31 0.38
C THR A 67 -12.04 16.12 0.78
N LEU A 68 -12.52 14.88 0.86
CA LEU A 68 -13.86 14.56 1.35
C LEU A 68 -13.80 13.70 2.61
N PRO A 69 -14.70 13.94 3.60
CA PRO A 69 -15.71 15.02 3.64
C PRO A 69 -15.16 16.35 4.19
N PHE A 70 -13.88 16.39 4.51
CA PHE A 70 -13.16 17.57 4.98
C PHE A 70 -11.70 17.47 4.56
N GLU A 71 -11.04 18.62 4.52
CA GLU A 71 -9.63 18.73 4.20
C GLU A 71 -8.76 18.18 5.34
N GLU A 72 -7.87 17.25 5.02
CA GLU A 72 -6.86 16.74 5.94
C GLU A 72 -5.60 16.37 5.14
N VAL A 73 -4.42 16.71 5.68
CA VAL A 73 -3.14 16.25 5.14
C VAL A 73 -2.42 15.47 6.24
N MET A 74 -2.13 14.21 5.95
CA MET A 74 -1.30 13.35 6.78
C MET A 74 -0.04 13.01 5.99
N SER A 75 1.12 13.34 6.54
CA SER A 75 2.41 12.98 5.94
C SER A 75 3.11 11.94 6.80
N VAL A 76 3.94 11.13 6.18
CA VAL A 76 4.92 10.28 6.85
C VAL A 76 6.22 10.49 6.12
N ASP A 77 7.29 10.74 6.86
CA ASP A 77 8.66 10.80 6.34
C ASP A 77 9.57 9.94 7.22
N GLY A 78 9.80 8.69 6.79
CA GLY A 78 10.48 7.71 7.63
C GLY A 78 9.70 7.45 8.91
N ASP A 79 10.31 7.76 10.05
CA ASP A 79 9.73 7.54 11.39
C ASP A 79 8.93 8.75 11.92
N TRP A 80 8.70 9.77 11.08
CA TRP A 80 8.01 11.00 11.44
C TRP A 80 6.62 11.07 10.83
N LEU A 81 5.62 11.55 11.60
CA LEU A 81 4.24 11.79 11.18
C LEU A 81 3.95 13.30 11.12
#